data_AF-A0A847HZC2-F1
#
_entry.id   AF-A0A847HZC2-F1
#
_cell.length_a   1.000
_cell.length_b   1.000
_cell.length_c   1.000
_cell.angle_alpha   90.00
_cell.angle_beta   90.00
_cell.angle_gamma   90.00
#
_symmetry.space_group_name_H-M   'P 1'
#
loop_
_entity.id
_entity.type
_entity.pdbx_description
1 polymer ?
#
loop_
_entity_poly.entity_id
_entity_poly.type
_entity_poly.pdbx_seq_one_letter_code
_entity_poly.pdbx_strand_id
1 'polypeptide(L)' 'MQVIADLCVVPLGVGLSVSKYVAACERVLAEAGLKTRLHAYGTNIEGEWDQVFAAVKRCHEVVHEMGAPRVSTTLKV' A
#
# COMPACT_ATOMS: atom_id res chain seq x y z
N MET A 1 1.22 -14.85 13.09
CA MET A 1 2.54 -15.08 12.47
C MET A 1 3.10 -13.75 12.03
N GLN A 2 4.28 -13.36 12.52
CA GLN A 2 4.91 -12.08 12.16
C GLN A 2 5.55 -12.16 10.77
N VAL A 3 5.45 -11.08 10.01
CA VAL A 3 6.09 -10.94 8.69
C VAL A 3 6.67 -9.56 8.46
N ILE A 4 7.62 -9.51 7.53
CA ILE A 4 8.14 -8.28 6.94
C ILE A 4 7.78 -8.31 5.46
N ALA A 5 6.97 -7.36 5.01
CA ALA A 5 6.57 -7.26 3.62
C ALA A 5 7.13 -5.99 2.97
N ASP A 6 7.50 -6.08 1.70
CA ASP A 6 7.83 -4.96 0.84
C ASP A 6 6.68 -4.74 -0.14
N LEU A 7 5.95 -3.64 0.02
CA LEU A 7 4.76 -3.28 -0.75
C LEU A 7 5.08 -2.16 -1.75
N CYS A 8 4.87 -2.41 -3.03
CA CYS A 8 4.88 -1.39 -4.08
C CYS A 8 3.54 -1.38 -4.81
N VAL A 9 2.80 -0.26 -4.71
CA VAL A 9 1.47 -0.07 -5.32
C VAL A 9 1.56 0.93 -6.45
N VAL A 10 1.12 0.54 -7.65
CA VAL A 10 1.15 1.38 -8.85
C VAL A 10 -0.28 1.49 -9.41
N PRO A 11 -0.96 2.64 -9.24
CA PRO A 11 -2.23 2.89 -9.90
C PRO A 11 -2.01 3.15 -11.40
N LEU A 12 -2.85 2.55 -12.23
CA LEU A 12 -2.77 2.66 -13.69
C LEU A 12 -4.00 3.40 -14.24
N GLY A 13 -3.81 4.21 -15.27
CA GLY A 13 -4.90 4.96 -15.92
C GLY A 13 -5.28 6.28 -15.26
N VAL A 14 -4.42 6.82 -14.38
CA VAL A 14 -4.70 8.03 -13.57
C VAL A 14 -3.77 9.22 -13.86
N GLY A 15 -3.06 9.18 -14.99
CA GLY A 15 -2.06 10.18 -15.37
C GLY A 15 -0.66 9.90 -14.81
N LEU A 16 0.24 10.88 -14.96
CA LEU A 16 1.66 10.72 -14.64
C LEU A 16 1.98 10.84 -13.14
N SER A 17 1.24 11.70 -12.42
CA SER A 17 1.49 11.95 -11.00
C SER A 17 0.65 11.01 -10.14
N VAL A 18 1.34 10.11 -9.43
CA VAL A 18 0.70 9.09 -8.59
C VAL A 18 0.89 9.32 -7.08
N SER A 19 1.61 10.37 -6.68
CA SER A 19 1.98 10.62 -5.28
C SER A 19 0.78 10.70 -4.34
N LYS A 20 -0.35 11.28 -4.78
CA LYS A 20 -1.58 11.35 -3.99
C LYS A 20 -2.16 9.98 -3.62
N TYR A 21 -2.00 8.97 -4.49
CA TYR A 21 -2.46 7.61 -4.22
C TYR A 21 -1.52 6.91 -3.24
N VAL A 22 -0.21 7.09 -3.41
CA VAL A 22 0.80 6.56 -2.48
C VAL A 22 0.61 7.13 -1.08
N ALA A 23 0.37 8.45 -0.95
CA ALA A 23 0.07 9.09 0.33
C ALA A 23 -1.24 8.58 0.96
N ALA A 24 -2.23 8.17 0.15
CA ALA A 24 -3.44 7.56 0.67
C ALA A 24 -3.17 6.17 1.25
N CYS A 25 -2.36 5.35 0.59
CA CYS A 25 -1.90 4.07 1.12
C CYS A 25 -1.06 4.24 2.39
N GLU A 26 -0.19 5.26 2.46
CA GLU A 26 0.60 5.56 3.65
C GLU A 26 -0.29 5.83 4.87
N ARG A 27 -1.37 6.63 4.70
CA ARG A 27 -2.36 6.87 5.75
C ARG A 27 -3.04 5.59 6.22
N VAL A 28 -3.44 4.71 5.29
CA VAL A 28 -4.03 3.40 5.63
C VAL A 28 -3.08 2.57 6.49
N LEU A 29 -1.80 2.53 6.14
CA LEU A 29 -0.80 1.77 6.90
C LEU A 29 -0.56 2.37 8.30
N ALA A 30 -0.53 3.70 8.41
CA ALA A 30 -0.39 4.40 9.68
C ALA A 30 -1.61 4.19 10.59
N GLU A 31 -2.82 4.29 10.05
CA GLU A 31 -4.08 4.03 10.77
C GLU A 31 -4.20 2.58 11.23
N ALA A 32 -3.62 1.64 10.47
CA ALA A 32 -3.54 0.23 10.86
C ALA A 32 -2.56 -0.01 12.03
N GLY A 33 -1.79 1.00 12.47
CA GLY A 33 -0.82 0.88 13.56
C GLY A 33 0.39 0.01 13.22
N LEU A 34 0.68 -0.18 11.92
CA LEU A 34 1.79 -1.01 11.46
C LEU A 34 3.10 -0.23 11.51
N LYS A 35 4.19 -0.93 11.80
CA LYS A 35 5.54 -0.34 11.69
C LYS A 35 5.92 -0.30 10.23
N THR A 36 6.07 0.91 9.68
CA THR A 36 6.36 1.10 8.26
C THR A 36 7.57 1.97 7.99
N ARG A 37 8.23 1.72 6.85
CA ARG A 37 9.29 2.57 6.32
C ARG A 37 9.10 2.78 4.82
N LEU A 38 8.77 4.00 4.43
CA LEU A 38 8.68 4.41 3.04
C LEU A 38 10.09 4.55 2.41
N HIS A 39 10.23 4.15 1.16
CA HIS A 39 11.42 4.36 0.35
C HIS A 39 11.05 4.63 -1.12
N ALA A 40 12.04 4.83 -1.98
CA ALA A 40 11.85 5.28 -3.35
C ALA A 40 11.03 4.31 -4.26
N TYR A 41 10.86 3.05 -3.85
CA TYR A 41 10.19 2.02 -4.67
C TYR A 41 9.21 1.16 -3.86
N GLY A 42 8.62 1.70 -2.81
CA GLY A 42 7.67 0.98 -1.98
C GLY A 42 7.75 1.33 -0.51
N THR A 43 7.12 0.49 0.29
CA THR A 43 7.05 0.61 1.75
C THR A 43 7.35 -0.74 2.37
N ASN A 44 8.32 -0.78 3.28
CA ASN A 44 8.52 -1.94 4.14
C ASN A 44 7.50 -1.88 5.28
N ILE A 45 6.88 -3.01 5.59
CA ILE A 45 5.81 -3.15 6.57
C ILE A 45 6.16 -4.34 7.48
N GLU A 46 6.20 -4.12 8.78
CA GLU A 46 6.38 -5.18 9.78
C GLU A 46 5.09 -5.34 10.60
N GLY A 47 4.62 -6.58 10.80
CA GLY A 47 3.45 -6.84 11.64
C GLY A 47 2.90 -8.27 11.58
N GLU A 48 1.74 -8.48 12.20
CA GLU A 48 0.99 -9.73 12.09
C GLU A 48 0.48 -9.95 10.66
N TRP A 49 0.59 -11.18 10.16
CA TRP A 49 0.22 -11.59 8.80
C TRP A 49 -1.14 -11.02 8.37
N ASP A 50 -2.20 -11.31 9.13
CA ASP A 50 -3.55 -10.90 8.75
C ASP A 50 -3.73 -9.38 8.75
N GLN A 51 -3.05 -8.68 9.67
CA GLN A 51 -3.09 -7.22 9.75
C GLN A 51 -2.38 -6.56 8.57
N VAL A 52 -1.20 -7.08 8.19
CA VAL A 52 -0.43 -6.59 7.03
C VAL A 52 -1.24 -6.75 5.76
N PHE A 53 -1.77 -7.95 5.49
CA PHE A 53 -2.54 -8.21 4.27
C PHE A 53 -3.90 -7.50 4.26
N ALA A 54 -4.54 -7.30 5.41
CA ALA A 54 -5.73 -6.45 5.52
C ALA A 54 -5.42 -4.99 5.14
N ALA A 55 -4.29 -4.44 5.58
CA ALA A 55 -3.88 -3.09 5.22
C ALA A 55 -3.53 -2.98 3.71
N VAL A 56 -2.85 -3.99 3.13
CA VAL A 56 -2.60 -4.06 1.67
C VAL A 56 -3.92 -4.06 0.89
N LYS A 57 -4.91 -4.85 1.32
CA LYS A 57 -6.24 -4.85 0.71
C LYS A 57 -6.89 -3.46 0.80
N ARG A 58 -6.85 -2.83 1.98
CA ARG A 58 -7.44 -1.49 2.16
C ARG A 58 -6.75 -0.43 1.29
N CYS A 59 -5.44 -0.51 1.10
CA CYS A 59 -4.72 0.33 0.14
C CYS A 59 -5.32 0.21 -1.27
N HIS A 60 -5.59 -1.00 -1.75
CA HIS A 60 -6.22 -1.19 -3.08
C HIS A 60 -7.63 -0.59 -3.15
N GLU A 61 -8.45 -0.80 -2.11
CA GLU A 61 -9.81 -0.25 -2.05
C GLU A 61 -9.79 1.28 -2.11
N VAL A 62 -8.96 1.94 -1.31
CA VAL A 62 -8.81 3.40 -1.31
C VAL A 62 -8.34 3.91 -2.67
N VAL A 63 -7.37 3.23 -3.29
CA VAL A 63 -6.87 3.64 -4.61
C VAL A 63 -7.96 3.52 -5.68
N HIS A 64 -8.83 2.51 -5.61
CA HIS A 64 -10.00 2.37 -6.48
C HIS A 64 -11.08 3.42 -6.18
N GLU A 65 -11.38 3.70 -4.91
CA GLU A 65 -12.31 4.77 -4.49
C GLU A 65 -11.85 6.14 -5.03
N MET A 66 -10.54 6.37 -5.14
CA MET A 66 -9.95 7.57 -5.73
C MET A 66 -10.02 7.62 -7.27
N GLY A 67 -10.61 6.61 -7.92
CA GLY A 67 -10.87 6.58 -9.36
C GLY A 67 -9.81 5.86 -10.19
N ALA A 68 -8.87 5.13 -9.58
CA ALA A 68 -7.94 4.30 -10.35
C ALA A 68 -8.66 3.08 -10.94
N PRO A 69 -8.71 2.91 -12.27
CA PRO A 69 -9.39 1.76 -12.89
C PRO A 69 -8.65 0.45 -12.64
N ARG A 70 -7.34 0.49 -12.40
CA ARG A 70 -6.51 -0.71 -12.15
C ARG A 70 -5.37 -0.39 -11.20
N VAL A 71 -5.02 -1.37 -10.38
CA VAL A 71 -3.86 -1.34 -9.48
C VAL A 71 -2.94 -2.50 -9.82
N SER A 72 -1.66 -2.21 -10.04
CA SER A 72 -0.60 -3.21 -10.13
C SER A 72 0.22 -3.17 -8.85
N THR A 73 0.37 -4.31 -8.19
CA THR A 73 1.07 -4.39 -6.91
C THR A 73 2.14 -5.46 -6.96
N THR A 74 3.33 -5.11 -6.49
CA THR A 74 4.41 -6.06 -6.19
C THR A 74 4.49 -6.20 -4.68
N LEU A 75 4.45 -7.44 -4.21
CA LEU A 75 4.56 -7.77 -2.79
C LEU A 75 5.63 -8.85 -2.62
N LYS A 76 6.60 -8.61 -1.73
CA LYS A 76 7.54 -9.62 -1.24
C LYS A 76 7.30 -9.79 0.26
N VAL A 77 7.26 -11.03 0.74
CA VAL A 77 7.01 -11.40 2.14
C VAL A 77 8.04 -12.42 2.57
#